data_AF-A0A372QX73-F1
#
_entry.id   AF-A0A372QX73-F1
#
_cell.length_a   1.000
_cell.length_b   1.000
_cell.length_c   1.000
_cell.angle_alpha   90.00
_cell.angle_beta   90.00
_cell.angle_gamma   90.00
#
_symmetry.space_group_name_H-M   'P 1'
#
loop_
_entity.id
_entity.type
_entity.pdbx_description
1 polymer ?
#
loop_
_entity_poly.entity_id
_entity_poly.type
_entity_poly.pdbx_seq_one_letter_code
_entity_poly.pdbx_strand_id
1 'polypeptide(L)'
;MAGDEQSSNIGYACLYPHCNKTFARLYNLKSHQRTHSTDRPYKCASCDTAFARNHDLKRHQKIHENAKPYKCLGCAKLFSRFV
;
A
#
# COMPACT_ATOMS: atom_id res chain seq x y z
N MET A 1 3.94 -0.72 34.09
CA MET A 1 2.75 -0.12 33.46
C MET A 1 2.88 -0.31 31.96
N ALA A 2 2.01 -0.97 31.20
CA ALA A 2 0.74 -1.64 31.44
C ALA A 2 0.85 -3.00 30.71
N GLY A 3 0.52 -4.10 31.36
CA GLY A 3 -0.87 -4.54 31.49
C GLY A 3 -0.93 -5.92 30.85
N ASP A 4 -0.74 -6.93 31.68
CA ASP A 4 -1.07 -8.32 31.40
C ASP A 4 -2.54 -8.39 30.95
N GLU A 5 -2.77 -8.83 29.70
CA GLU A 5 -4.12 -9.19 29.26
C GLU A 5 -4.07 -10.58 28.66
N GLN A 6 -4.38 -11.55 29.51
CA GLN A 6 -4.84 -12.87 29.11
C GLN A 6 -5.97 -12.68 28.11
N SER A 7 -5.83 -13.08 26.85
CA SER A 7 -6.96 -13.04 25.93
C SER A 7 -6.86 -14.08 24.82
N SER A 8 -7.57 -15.18 25.05
CA SER A 8 -8.13 -16.16 24.12
C SER A 8 -7.37 -16.51 22.85
N ASN A 9 -7.17 -17.82 22.69
CA ASN A 9 -6.69 -18.55 21.53
C ASN A 9 -7.65 -18.48 20.32
N ILE A 10 -8.26 -17.32 20.05
CA ILE A 10 -9.19 -17.09 18.94
C ILE A 10 -8.52 -16.08 18.00
N GLY A 11 -7.74 -16.61 17.05
CA GLY A 11 -7.22 -15.83 15.93
C GLY A 11 -8.36 -15.35 15.03
N TYR A 12 -8.24 -14.14 14.48
CA TYR A 12 -9.19 -13.60 13.52
C TYR A 12 -8.85 -14.11 12.13
N ALA A 13 -9.66 -15.04 11.60
CA ALA A 13 -9.47 -15.63 10.28
C ALA A 13 -10.06 -14.75 9.16
N CYS A 14 -9.38 -14.73 8.01
CA CYS A 14 -9.94 -14.20 6.78
C CYS A 14 -10.95 -15.20 6.20
N LEU A 15 -12.13 -14.71 5.83
CA LEU A 15 -13.20 -15.52 5.25
C LEU A 15 -13.26 -15.41 3.72
N TYR A 16 -12.28 -14.75 3.10
CA TYR A 16 -12.25 -14.61 1.66
C TYR A 16 -11.92 -15.95 0.99
N PRO A 17 -12.60 -16.32 -0.12
CA PRO A 17 -12.32 -17.57 -0.82
C PRO A 17 -10.83 -17.73 -1.14
N HIS A 18 -10.28 -18.92 -0.85
CA HIS A 18 -8.87 -19.24 -1.02
C HIS A 18 -7.88 -18.36 -0.21
N CYS A 19 -8.33 -17.66 0.84
CA CYS A 19 -7.46 -16.93 1.76
C CYS A 19 -7.42 -17.59 3.14
N ASN A 20 -6.28 -18.23 3.47
CA ASN A 20 -6.10 -18.95 4.74
C ASN A 20 -5.34 -18.14 5.80
N LYS A 21 -5.42 -16.80 5.76
CA LYS A 21 -4.69 -15.94 6.70
C LYS A 21 -5.43 -15.75 8.01
N THR A 22 -4.70 -15.84 9.12
CA THR A 22 -5.18 -15.57 10.48
C THR A 22 -4.37 -14.44 11.11
N PHE A 23 -5.02 -13.65 11.95
CA PHE A 23 -4.41 -12.48 12.59
C PHE A 23 -4.67 -12.49 14.09
N ALA A 24 -3.65 -12.12 14.87
CA ALA A 24 -3.78 -11.99 16.33
C ALA A 24 -4.68 -10.82 16.76
N ARG A 25 -4.95 -9.86 15.86
CA ARG A 25 -5.70 -8.64 16.18
C ARG A 25 -6.70 -8.30 15.07
N LEU A 26 -7.90 -7.89 15.46
CA LEU A 26 -8.98 -7.55 14.54
C LEU A 26 -8.61 -6.44 13.55
N TYR A 27 -7.89 -5.41 13.99
CA TYR A 27 -7.50 -4.31 13.09
C TYR A 27 -6.54 -4.78 11.98
N ASN A 28 -5.73 -5.80 12.24
CA ASN A 28 -4.87 -6.40 11.22
C ASN A 28 -5.71 -7.17 10.19
N LEU A 29 -6.71 -7.94 10.62
CA LEU A 29 -7.66 -8.59 9.72
C LEU A 29 -8.39 -7.55 8.86
N LYS A 30 -8.94 -6.49 9.47
CA LYS A 30 -9.62 -5.41 8.72
C LYS A 30 -8.70 -4.72 7.71
N SER A 31 -7.43 -4.54 8.06
CA SER A 31 -6.41 -4.01 7.15
C SER A 31 -6.17 -4.96 5.98
N HIS A 32 -6.03 -6.25 6.26
CA HIS A 32 -5.83 -7.29 5.26
C HIS A 32 -7.03 -7.44 4.33
N GLN A 33 -8.27 -7.34 4.80
CA GLN A 33 -9.46 -7.45 3.95
C GLN A 33 -9.45 -6.46 2.77
N ARG A 34 -8.77 -5.31 2.91
CA ARG A 34 -8.57 -4.36 1.81
C ARG A 34 -7.76 -4.92 0.64
N THR A 35 -6.97 -5.98 0.84
CA THR A 35 -6.24 -6.65 -0.26
C THR A 35 -7.13 -7.50 -1.14
N HIS A 36 -8.32 -7.85 -0.66
CA HIS A 36 -9.33 -8.56 -1.45
C HIS A 36 -10.26 -7.60 -2.19
N SER A 37 -10.33 -6.34 -1.74
CA SER A 37 -11.07 -5.31 -2.45
C SER A 37 -10.31 -4.85 -3.69
N THR A 38 -11.01 -4.75 -4.81
CA THR A 38 -10.52 -4.07 -6.00
C THR A 38 -10.66 -2.56 -5.89
N ASP A 39 -11.38 -2.06 -4.87
CA ASP A 39 -11.54 -0.65 -4.62
C ASP A 39 -10.21 -0.01 -4.19
N ARG A 40 -9.79 1.00 -4.96
CA ARG A 40 -8.55 1.74 -4.80
C ARG A 40 -8.89 3.23 -4.76
N PRO A 41 -9.43 3.72 -3.64
CA PRO A 41 -9.90 5.09 -3.54
C PRO A 41 -8.75 6.12 -3.57
N TYR A 42 -7.51 5.69 -3.29
CA TYR A 42 -6.35 6.58 -3.24
C TYR A 42 -5.65 6.62 -4.59
N LYS A 43 -6.10 7.53 -5.47
CA LYS A 43 -5.52 7.75 -6.79
C LYS A 43 -4.34 8.71 -6.72
N CYS A 44 -3.29 8.42 -7.50
CA CYS A 44 -2.22 9.37 -7.73
C CYS A 44 -2.73 10.52 -8.61
N ALA A 45 -2.33 11.75 -8.30
CA ALA A 45 -2.68 12.92 -9.12
C ALA A 45 -1.73 13.08 -10.32
N SER A 46 -0.58 12.43 -10.29
CA SER A 46 0.48 12.56 -11.29
C SER A 46 0.52 11.38 -12.29
N CYS A 47 -0.26 10.32 -12.05
CA CYS A 47 -0.43 9.19 -12.95
C CYS A 47 -1.71 8.40 -12.63
N ASP A 48 -2.09 7.44 -13.47
CA ASP A 48 -3.31 6.64 -13.30
C ASP A 48 -3.21 5.52 -12.25
N THR A 49 -2.14 5.51 -11.44
CA THR A 49 -1.95 4.48 -10.41
C THR A 49 -2.84 4.75 -9.20
N ALA A 50 -3.57 3.72 -8.75
CA ALA A 50 -4.43 3.79 -7.58
C ALA A 50 -4.05 2.75 -6.51
N PHE A 51 -4.26 3.11 -5.25
CA PHE A 51 -3.88 2.31 -4.07
C PHE A 51 -5.07 2.07 -3.15
N ALA A 52 -5.03 0.94 -2.44
CA ALA A 52 -6.04 0.59 -1.43
C ALA A 52 -5.79 1.28 -0.08
N ARG A 53 -4.61 1.87 0.14
CA ARG A 53 -4.24 2.54 1.41
C ARG A 53 -3.50 3.85 1.15
N ASN A 54 -3.77 4.85 1.97
CA ASN A 54 -3.17 6.19 1.86
C ASN A 54 -1.64 6.19 1.99
N HIS A 55 -1.07 5.40 2.92
CA HIS A 55 0.38 5.36 3.10
C HIS A 55 1.12 4.76 1.89
N ASP A 56 0.47 3.85 1.15
CA ASP A 56 1.02 3.30 -0.09
C ASP A 56 1.05 4.39 -1.18
N LEU A 57 -0.01 5.19 -1.32
CA LEU A 57 -0.03 6.36 -2.20
C LEU A 57 1.06 7.37 -1.81
N LYS A 58 1.19 7.71 -0.51
CA LYS A 58 2.21 8.66 -0.04
C LYS A 58 3.62 8.16 -0.32
N ARG A 59 3.88 6.87 -0.18
CA ARG A 59 5.17 6.27 -0.57
C ARG A 59 5.38 6.35 -2.08
N HIS A 60 4.34 6.08 -2.87
CA HIS A 60 4.40 6.21 -4.32
C HIS A 60 4.64 7.67 -4.74
N GLN A 61 4.02 8.68 -4.14
CA GLN A 61 4.26 10.08 -4.51
C GLN A 61 5.73 10.48 -4.43
N LYS A 62 6.50 9.87 -3.51
CA LYS A 62 7.96 10.09 -3.44
C LYS A 62 8.69 9.66 -4.72
N ILE A 63 8.17 8.72 -5.50
CA ILE A 63 8.80 8.35 -6.78
C ILE A 63 8.69 9.48 -7.81
N HIS A 64 7.63 10.28 -7.76
CA HIS A 64 7.47 11.45 -8.62
C HIS A 64 8.38 12.60 -8.17
N GLU A 65 8.53 12.81 -6.86
CA GLU A 65 9.45 13.81 -6.31
C GLU A 65 10.92 13.47 -6.62
N ASN A 66 11.29 12.19 -6.56
CA ASN A 66 12.65 11.71 -6.84
C ASN A 66 12.88 11.34 -8.32
N ALA A 67 11.88 11.50 -9.19
CA ALA A 67 12.04 11.35 -10.63
C ALA A 67 12.82 12.56 -11.16
N LYS A 68 14.13 12.57 -10.91
CA LYS A 68 15.02 13.59 -11.44
C LYS A 68 15.04 13.41 -12.97
N PRO A 69 14.76 14.46 -13.76
CA PRO A 69 14.85 14.35 -15.20
C PRO A 69 16.32 14.06 -15.57
N TYR A 70 16.55 12.91 -16.22
CA TYR A 70 17.84 12.62 -16.81
C TYR A 70 17.99 13.49 -18.06
N LYS A 71 18.96 14.40 -18.06
CA LYS A 71 19.30 15.21 -19.23
C LYS A 71 20.27 14.43 -20.11
N CYS A 72 19.84 14.04 -21.31
CA CYS A 72 20.75 13.48 -22.30
C CYS A 72 21.57 14.61 -22.93
N LEU A 73 22.89 14.61 -22.74
CA LEU A 73 23.81 15.64 -23.24
C LEU A 73 23.94 15.64 -24.78
N GLY A 74 23.61 14.54 -25.46
CA GLY A 74 23.68 14.42 -26.93
C GLY A 74 22.42 14.84 -27.68
N CYS A 75 21.27 14.99 -27.01
CA CYS A 75 19.98 15.22 -27.68
C CYS A 75 19.14 16.34 -27.05
N ALA A 76 19.62 16.99 -25.99
CA ALA A 76 18.91 18.03 -25.22
C ALA A 76 17.52 17.65 -24.68
N LYS A 77 17.11 16.37 -24.77
CA LYS A 77 15.84 15.87 -24.25
C LYS A 77 15.96 15.53 -22.76
N LEU A 78 14.96 15.96 -21.99
CA LEU A 78 14.76 15.58 -20.60
C LEU A 78 13.95 14.29 -20.58
N PHE A 79 14.51 13.22 -20.00
CA PHE A 79 13.83 11.95 -19.83
C PHE A 79 13.48 11.76 -18.36
N SER A 80 12.19 11.72 -18.04
CA SER A 80 11.72 11.27 -16.73
C SER A 80 11.74 9.74 -16.76
N ARG A 81 12.57 9.11 -15.92
CA ARG A 81 12.53 7.65 -15.76
C ARG A 81 11.29 7.31 -14.94
N PHE A 82 10.19 7.00 -15.60
CA PHE A 82 9.13 6.20 -14.98
C PHE A 82 9.69 4.79 -14.86
N VAL A 83 10.02 4.38 -13.63
CA VAL A 83 10.23 2.98 -13.27
C VAL A 83 8.88 2.37 -12.96
#